data_AF-A0A8T4ZIP3-F1
#
_entry.id   AF-A0A8T4ZIP3-F1
#
_cell.length_a   1.000
_cell.length_b   1.000
_cell.length_c   1.000
_cell.angle_alpha   90.00
_cell.angle_beta   90.00
_cell.angle_gamma   90.00
#
_symmetry.space_group_name_H-M   'P 1'
#
loop_
_entity.id
_entity.type
_entity.pdbx_description
1 polymer ?
#
loop_
_entity_poly.entity_id
_entity_poly.type
_entity_poly.pdbx_seq_one_letter_code
_entity_poly.pdbx_strand_id
1 'polypeptide(L)'
;MPKIGLVTIGQSPRVDILPDMMMILGHQYEVIEAGALDDFTTEEIKNLKIEPGAYILVTRMRDGTEVKVTKDFIVPLIQDRIEQLESEGVKVILLLCTGRFPEFKSKSLIVTPSEIVRGVVNASIRKGRLGVIYPAKEQTAKAWEEWGKEGLEVYADAVSPYGGEDGFKALGD
;
A
#
# COMPACT_ATOMS: atom_id res chain seq x y z
N MET A 1 -13.47 10.68 20.97
CA MET A 1 -13.74 10.54 19.52
C MET A 1 -13.33 9.14 19.11
N PRO A 2 -14.05 8.41 18.23
CA PRO A 2 -13.56 7.12 17.75
C PRO A 2 -12.25 7.31 16.97
N LYS A 3 -11.31 6.38 17.15
CA LYS A 3 -9.96 6.45 16.57
C LYS A 3 -9.81 5.51 15.37
N ILE A 4 -9.20 6.01 14.30
CA ILE A 4 -8.79 5.22 13.13
C ILE A 4 -7.27 5.28 13.04
N GLY A 5 -6.64 4.10 13.01
CA GLY A 5 -5.20 3.98 12.82
C GLY A 5 -4.85 3.90 11.34
N LEU A 6 -3.81 4.60 10.91
CA LEU A 6 -3.26 4.52 9.56
C LEU A 6 -1.83 3.98 9.65
N VAL A 7 -1.60 2.79 9.09
CA VAL A 7 -0.26 2.22 8.99
C VAL A 7 0.29 2.43 7.59
N THR A 8 1.43 3.09 7.45
CA THR A 8 2.13 3.26 6.17
C THR A 8 3.43 2.46 6.16
N ILE A 9 3.83 1.97 4.99
CA ILE A 9 5.11 1.28 4.78
C ILE A 9 6.28 2.23 5.03
N GLY A 10 6.12 3.51 4.70
CA GLY A 10 7.15 4.54 4.85
C GLY A 10 7.11 5.19 6.23
N GLN A 11 7.37 6.49 6.23
CA GLN A 11 7.20 7.31 7.42
C GLN A 11 5.85 8.03 7.42
N SER A 12 5.35 8.30 8.62
CA SER A 12 4.27 9.22 8.91
C SER A 12 4.82 10.64 9.21
N PRO A 13 4.03 11.70 9.05
CA PRO A 13 2.67 11.73 8.47
C PRO A 13 2.68 11.57 6.94
N ARG A 14 1.61 11.02 6.37
CA ARG A 14 1.42 10.89 4.92
C ARG A 14 0.65 12.08 4.35
N VAL A 15 1.34 13.22 4.29
CA VAL A 15 0.77 14.50 3.83
C VAL A 15 0.23 14.48 2.40
N ASP A 16 0.64 13.49 1.61
CA ASP A 16 0.24 13.28 0.22
C ASP A 16 -1.11 12.55 0.07
N ILE A 17 -1.64 11.92 1.12
CA ILE A 17 -2.92 11.17 1.05
C ILE A 17 -3.86 11.48 2.22
N LEU A 18 -3.34 11.89 3.38
CA LEU A 18 -4.14 12.17 4.56
C LEU A 18 -5.21 13.26 4.30
N PRO A 19 -4.93 14.39 3.60
CA PRO A 19 -5.95 15.40 3.32
C PRO A 19 -7.18 14.83 2.60
N ASP A 20 -6.96 14.07 1.53
CA ASP A 20 -8.04 13.45 0.74
C ASP A 20 -8.83 12.43 1.56
N MET A 21 -8.13 11.65 2.40
CA MET A 21 -8.78 10.72 3.31
C MET A 21 -9.66 11.44 4.34
N MET A 22 -9.20 12.56 4.89
CA MET A 22 -9.97 13.36 5.85
C MET A 22 -11.21 13.98 5.21
N MET A 23 -11.17 14.31 3.91
CA MET A 23 -12.37 14.76 3.18
C MET A 23 -13.45 13.67 3.10
N ILE A 24 -13.05 12.39 3.06
CA ILE A 24 -13.97 11.24 3.00
C ILE A 24 -14.45 10.84 4.40
N LEU A 25 -13.51 10.72 5.35
CA LEU A 25 -13.81 10.28 6.73
C LEU A 25 -14.55 11.33 7.54
N GLY A 26 -14.30 12.61 7.26
CA GLY A 26 -14.82 13.74 8.02
C GLY A 26 -14.12 13.93 9.38
N HIS A 27 -14.55 14.94 10.13
CA HIS A 27 -13.91 15.37 11.39
C HIS A 27 -14.46 14.67 12.64
N GLN A 28 -15.28 13.63 12.47
CA GLN A 28 -15.85 12.87 13.58
C GLN A 28 -14.93 11.75 14.09
N TYR A 29 -13.79 11.55 13.43
CA TYR A 29 -12.78 10.56 13.78
C TYR A 29 -11.45 11.24 14.13
N GLU A 30 -10.77 10.68 15.12
CA GLU A 30 -9.37 11.00 15.39
C GLU A 30 -8.51 10.03 14.57
N VAL A 31 -7.67 10.56 13.69
CA VAL A 31 -6.76 9.75 12.88
C VAL A 31 -5.39 9.72 13.54
N ILE A 32 -4.88 8.51 13.78
CA ILE A 32 -3.54 8.28 14.35
C ILE A 32 -2.70 7.59 13.28
N GLU A 33 -1.63 8.26 12.86
CA GLU A 33 -0.72 7.74 11.85
C GLU A 33 0.48 7.04 12.49
N ALA A 34 0.89 5.92 11.90
CA ALA A 34 2.06 5.17 12.30
C ALA A 34 2.80 4.67 11.05
N GLY A 35 4.03 5.14 10.87
CA GLY A 35 4.92 4.69 9.81
C GLY A 35 5.78 3.53 10.26
N ALA A 36 5.83 2.45 9.49
CA ALA A 36 6.72 1.34 9.76
C ALA A 36 8.20 1.78 9.83
N LEU A 37 8.56 2.86 9.12
CA LEU A 37 9.92 3.44 9.14
C LEU A 37 10.08 4.66 10.05
N ASP A 38 9.12 4.97 10.94
CA ASP A 38 9.17 6.20 11.75
C ASP A 38 10.40 6.29 12.66
N ASP A 39 10.93 5.15 13.09
CA ASP A 39 12.11 5.06 13.96
C ASP A 39 13.43 4.93 13.17
N PHE A 40 13.40 5.06 11.84
CA PHE A 40 14.57 4.89 10.97
C PHE A 40 14.95 6.18 10.26
N THR A 41 16.25 6.40 10.11
CA THR A 41 16.80 7.46 9.27
C THR A 41 16.88 7.01 7.81
N THR A 42 16.89 7.98 6.88
CA THR A 42 17.07 7.70 5.45
C THR A 42 18.38 6.97 5.16
N GLU A 43 19.45 7.23 5.93
CA GLU A 43 20.74 6.57 5.77
C GLU A 43 20.70 5.11 6.19
N GLU A 44 20.04 4.78 7.31
CA GLU A 44 19.86 3.39 7.75
C GLU A 44 19.11 2.57 6.70
N ILE A 45 18.04 3.14 6.13
CA ILE A 45 17.26 2.47 5.08
C ILE A 45 18.07 2.27 3.79
N LYS A 46 18.86 3.27 3.38
CA LYS A 46 19.72 3.15 2.19
C LYS A 46 20.83 2.12 2.35
N ASN A 47 21.26 1.86 3.58
CA ASN A 47 22.29 0.87 3.90
C ASN A 47 21.74 -0.57 4.02
N LEU A 48 20.41 -0.75 3.94
CA LEU A 48 19.81 -2.10 3.93
C LEU A 48 20.29 -2.88 2.71
N LYS A 49 20.84 -4.06 2.97
CA LYS A 49 21.18 -5.01 1.90
C LYS A 49 19.89 -5.65 1.39
N ILE A 50 19.67 -5.54 0.09
CA ILE A 50 18.54 -6.14 -0.60
C ILE A 50 19.09 -7.26 -1.47
N GLU A 51 18.77 -8.49 -1.10
CA GLU A 51 19.21 -9.67 -1.85
C GLU A 51 18.54 -9.72 -3.23
N PRO A 52 19.24 -10.21 -4.27
CA PRO A 52 18.64 -10.45 -5.57
C PRO A 52 17.39 -11.34 -5.48
N GLY A 53 16.29 -10.89 -6.07
CA GLY A 53 15.02 -11.62 -6.08
C GLY A 53 14.12 -11.38 -4.86
N ALA A 54 14.54 -10.54 -3.90
CA ALA A 54 13.68 -10.14 -2.79
C ALA A 54 12.41 -9.41 -3.28
N TYR A 55 11.30 -9.60 -2.55
CA TYR A 55 10.09 -8.83 -2.80
C TYR A 55 10.30 -7.38 -2.33
N ILE A 56 10.40 -6.46 -3.28
CA ILE A 56 10.65 -5.04 -3.01
C ILE A 56 9.34 -4.28 -2.86
N LEU A 57 9.30 -3.42 -1.85
CA LEU A 57 8.30 -2.39 -1.67
C LEU A 57 8.97 -1.03 -1.87
N VAL A 58 8.35 -0.19 -2.71
CA VAL A 58 8.75 1.20 -2.88
C VAL A 58 7.90 2.04 -1.93
N THR A 59 8.55 2.90 -1.16
CA THR A 59 7.89 3.75 -0.18
C THR A 59 8.61 5.08 -0.03
N ARG A 60 8.16 5.93 0.89
CA ARG A 60 8.60 7.31 1.06
C ARG A 60 8.98 7.63 2.50
N MET A 61 10.07 8.36 2.67
CA MET A 61 10.46 8.99 3.94
C MET A 61 9.64 10.28 4.17
N ARG A 62 9.69 10.85 5.38
CA ARG A 62 8.92 12.05 5.74
C ARG A 62 9.29 13.28 4.91
N ASP A 63 10.57 13.42 4.54
CA ASP A 63 11.07 14.48 3.66
C ASP A 63 10.67 14.29 2.19
N GLY A 64 10.07 13.14 1.90
CA GLY A 64 9.58 12.80 0.60
C GLY A 64 10.52 11.95 -0.26
N THR A 65 11.69 11.59 0.26
CA THR A 65 12.66 10.72 -0.42
C THR A 65 12.07 9.33 -0.66
N GLU A 66 12.13 8.86 -1.91
CA GLU A 66 11.78 7.49 -2.26
C GLU A 66 12.85 6.53 -1.74
N VAL A 67 12.41 5.44 -1.09
CA VAL A 67 13.27 4.36 -0.60
C VAL A 67 12.69 2.99 -0.96
N LYS A 68 13.56 1.99 -1.00
CA LYS A 68 13.20 0.59 -1.26
C LYS A 68 13.47 -0.23 -0.02
N VAL A 69 12.50 -1.04 0.38
CA VAL A 69 12.61 -1.98 1.50
C VAL A 69 12.13 -3.35 1.07
N THR A 70 12.59 -4.41 1.75
CA THR A 70 12.06 -5.75 1.51
C THR A 70 10.79 -5.98 2.31
N LYS A 71 9.92 -6.86 1.80
CA LYS A 71 8.74 -7.30 2.54
C LYS A 71 9.11 -7.91 3.90
N ASP A 72 10.16 -8.73 3.95
CA ASP A 72 10.59 -9.40 5.19
C ASP A 72 11.08 -8.43 6.24
N PHE A 73 11.71 -7.33 5.83
CA PHE A 73 12.12 -6.25 6.72
C PHE A 73 10.91 -5.50 7.29
N ILE A 74 9.90 -5.22 6.47
CA ILE A 74 8.79 -4.34 6.88
C ILE A 74 7.67 -5.04 7.66
N VAL A 75 7.42 -6.33 7.41
CA VAL A 75 6.35 -7.08 8.08
C VAL A 75 6.42 -7.01 9.61
N PRO A 76 7.55 -7.26 10.28
CA PRO A 76 7.63 -7.14 11.74
C PRO A 76 7.36 -5.70 12.20
N LEU A 77 7.87 -4.70 11.48
CA LEU A 77 7.67 -3.28 11.81
C LEU A 77 6.19 -2.86 11.71
N ILE A 78 5.46 -3.40 10.72
CA ILE A 78 4.01 -3.19 10.60
C ILE A 78 3.27 -3.82 11.79
N GLN A 79 3.67 -5.03 12.20
CA GLN A 79 3.08 -5.70 13.37
C GLN A 79 3.28 -4.84 14.64
N ASP A 80 4.46 -4.25 14.83
CA ASP A 80 4.74 -3.37 15.96
C ASP A 80 3.84 -2.12 15.94
N ARG A 81 3.63 -1.51 14.76
CA ARG A 81 2.70 -0.36 14.61
C ARG A 81 1.25 -0.73 14.88
N ILE A 82 0.82 -1.93 14.50
CA ILE A 82 -0.52 -2.43 14.80
C ILE A 82 -0.71 -2.53 16.32
N GLU A 83 0.25 -3.13 17.03
CA GLU A 83 0.21 -3.28 18.48
C GLU A 83 0.25 -1.94 19.21
N GLN A 84 1.06 -1.00 18.72
CA GLN A 84 1.10 0.38 19.20
C GLN A 84 -0.28 1.04 19.08
N LEU A 85 -0.88 1.04 17.90
CA LEU A 85 -2.20 1.65 17.66
C LEU A 85 -3.30 1.01 18.53
N GLU A 86 -3.25 -0.31 18.72
CA GLU A 86 -4.16 -1.01 19.63
C GLU A 86 -4.02 -0.57 21.08
N SER A 87 -2.79 -0.33 21.55
CA SER A 87 -2.53 0.19 22.89
C SER A 87 -3.09 1.60 23.09
N GLU A 88 -3.20 2.37 22.01
CA GLU A 88 -3.80 3.71 21.98
C GLU A 88 -5.34 3.69 21.85
N GLY A 89 -5.94 2.50 21.83
CA GLY A 89 -7.38 2.30 21.80
C GLY A 89 -7.99 2.29 20.40
N VAL A 90 -7.18 2.23 19.33
CA VAL A 90 -7.67 2.06 17.96
C VAL A 90 -8.40 0.71 17.82
N LYS A 91 -9.49 0.70 17.04
CA LYS A 91 -10.30 -0.50 16.74
C LYS A 91 -10.37 -0.84 15.25
N VAL A 92 -9.99 0.11 14.40
CA VAL A 92 -9.91 -0.05 12.95
C VAL A 92 -8.60 0.53 12.49
N ILE A 93 -7.80 -0.28 11.79
CA ILE A 93 -6.49 0.09 11.28
C ILE A 93 -6.52 -0.08 9.76
N LEU A 94 -6.21 0.97 9.02
CA LEU A 94 -6.05 0.91 7.57
C LEU A 94 -4.56 0.77 7.23
N LEU A 95 -4.20 -0.32 6.56
CA LEU A 95 -2.86 -0.51 6.03
C LEU A 95 -2.76 0.17 4.66
N LEU A 96 -2.06 1.30 4.58
CA LEU A 96 -1.92 2.14 3.39
C LEU A 96 -0.94 1.55 2.36
N CYS A 97 -1.22 0.33 1.92
CA CYS A 97 -0.46 -0.37 0.90
C CYS A 97 -1.37 -1.32 0.11
N THR A 98 -1.13 -1.45 -1.19
CA THR A 98 -1.77 -2.45 -2.05
C THR A 98 -0.94 -3.72 -2.22
N GLY A 99 0.22 -3.81 -1.56
CA GLY A 99 1.04 -5.02 -1.53
C GLY A 99 0.32 -6.18 -0.82
N ARG A 100 0.68 -7.42 -1.19
CA ARG A 100 0.22 -8.62 -0.47
C ARG A 100 1.04 -8.77 0.81
N PHE A 101 0.38 -8.77 1.97
CA PHE A 101 0.99 -9.01 3.28
C PHE A 101 0.50 -10.34 3.89
N PRO A 102 1.27 -10.97 4.79
CA PRO A 102 0.73 -12.04 5.62
C PRO A 102 -0.41 -11.50 6.50
N GLU A 103 -1.18 -12.42 7.09
CA GLU A 103 -2.12 -12.05 8.14
C GLU A 103 -1.36 -11.55 9.37
N PHE A 104 -1.74 -10.38 9.88
CA PHE A 104 -1.18 -9.80 11.09
C PHE A 104 -2.01 -10.21 12.30
N LYS A 105 -1.36 -10.35 13.46
CA LYS A 105 -2.06 -10.58 14.72
C LYS A 105 -2.66 -9.27 15.19
N SER A 106 -3.98 -9.19 15.29
CA SER A 106 -4.66 -7.95 15.67
C SER A 106 -5.97 -8.23 16.41
N LYS A 107 -6.25 -7.40 17.40
CA LYS A 107 -7.54 -7.26 18.08
C LYS A 107 -8.44 -6.23 17.37
N SER A 108 -7.86 -5.41 16.51
CA SER A 108 -8.56 -4.45 15.65
C SER A 108 -8.94 -5.06 14.31
N LEU A 109 -9.90 -4.44 13.62
CA LEU A 109 -10.13 -4.73 12.21
C LEU A 109 -8.99 -4.11 11.39
N ILE A 110 -8.19 -4.94 10.73
CA ILE A 110 -7.23 -4.48 9.74
C ILE A 110 -7.93 -4.42 8.39
N VAL A 111 -8.00 -3.22 7.83
CA VAL A 111 -8.51 -2.95 6.50
C VAL A 111 -7.34 -2.88 5.54
N THR A 112 -7.34 -3.72 4.52
CA THR A 112 -6.34 -3.74 3.45
C THR A 112 -6.98 -3.24 2.14
N PRO A 113 -6.51 -2.11 1.58
CA PRO A 113 -7.05 -1.57 0.32
C PRO A 113 -7.01 -2.58 -0.83
N SER A 114 -5.98 -3.41 -0.90
CA SER A 114 -5.85 -4.46 -1.93
C SER A 114 -7.02 -5.45 -1.93
N GLU A 115 -7.44 -5.93 -0.76
CA GLU A 115 -8.56 -6.88 -0.65
C GLU A 115 -9.90 -6.22 -0.97
N ILE A 116 -10.09 -4.94 -0.59
CA ILE A 116 -11.28 -4.17 -0.96
C ILE A 116 -11.36 -4.02 -2.48
N VAL A 117 -10.31 -3.52 -3.13
CA VAL A 117 -10.29 -3.32 -4.58
C VAL A 117 -10.52 -4.65 -5.30
N ARG A 118 -9.87 -5.73 -4.84
CA ARG A 118 -10.07 -7.07 -5.41
C ARG A 118 -11.51 -7.55 -5.26
N GLY A 119 -12.12 -7.35 -4.10
CA GLY A 119 -13.53 -7.68 -3.86
C GLY A 119 -14.47 -6.92 -4.79
N VAL A 120 -14.27 -5.61 -4.93
CA VAL A 120 -15.07 -4.74 -5.80
C VAL A 120 -14.92 -5.16 -7.27
N VAL A 121 -13.71 -5.32 -7.78
CA VAL A 121 -13.46 -5.78 -9.16
C VAL A 121 -14.10 -7.14 -9.41
N ASN A 122 -13.98 -8.08 -8.47
CA ASN A 122 -14.55 -9.41 -8.61
C ASN A 122 -16.08 -9.41 -8.63
N ALA A 123 -16.71 -8.54 -7.85
CA ALA A 123 -18.15 -8.36 -7.84
C ALA A 123 -18.65 -7.66 -9.14
N SER A 124 -17.84 -6.77 -9.70
CA SER A 124 -18.24 -5.89 -10.80
C SER A 124 -18.07 -6.54 -12.18
N ILE A 125 -16.98 -7.28 -12.40
CA ILE A 125 -16.66 -7.88 -13.71
C ILE A 125 -16.60 -9.40 -13.57
N ARG A 126 -17.65 -10.08 -14.03
CA ARG A 126 -17.72 -11.56 -14.01
C ARG A 126 -17.11 -12.20 -15.26
N LYS A 127 -17.25 -11.55 -16.42
CA LYS A 127 -16.67 -11.94 -17.71
C LYS A 127 -16.33 -10.68 -18.51
N GLY A 128 -15.37 -10.75 -19.42
CA GLY A 128 -15.00 -9.63 -20.31
C GLY A 128 -13.52 -9.30 -20.26
N ARG A 129 -13.19 -8.01 -20.31
CA ARG A 129 -11.81 -7.50 -20.32
C ARG A 129 -11.54 -6.64 -19.09
N LEU A 130 -10.39 -6.84 -18.45
CA LEU A 130 -9.91 -6.03 -17.34
C LEU A 130 -8.54 -5.44 -17.70
N GLY A 131 -8.42 -4.12 -17.67
CA GLY A 131 -7.13 -3.43 -17.73
C GLY A 131 -6.64 -3.09 -16.33
N VAL A 132 -5.37 -3.37 -16.05
CA VAL A 132 -4.72 -3.07 -14.76
C VAL A 132 -3.46 -2.25 -15.02
N ILE A 133 -3.31 -1.13 -14.31
CA ILE A 133 -2.14 -0.27 -14.42
C ILE A 133 -1.30 -0.42 -13.16
N TYR A 134 -0.03 -0.75 -13.33
CA TYR A 134 0.94 -0.93 -12.25
C TYR A 134 1.91 0.26 -12.13
N PRO A 135 2.52 0.48 -10.96
CA PRO A 135 3.55 1.51 -10.81
C PRO A 135 4.83 1.26 -11.62
N ALA A 136 5.16 0.00 -11.89
CA ALA A 136 6.39 -0.39 -12.57
C ALA A 136 6.17 -1.57 -13.53
N LYS A 137 6.90 -1.59 -14.65
CA LYS A 137 6.72 -2.57 -15.73
C LYS A 137 6.96 -4.01 -15.26
N GLU A 138 7.91 -4.20 -14.35
CA GLU A 138 8.25 -5.50 -13.76
C GLU A 138 7.08 -6.11 -12.97
N GLN A 139 6.11 -5.31 -12.53
CA GLN A 139 4.94 -5.78 -11.78
C GLN A 139 3.83 -6.32 -12.69
N THR A 140 3.80 -5.92 -13.97
CA THR A 140 2.78 -6.35 -14.94
C THR A 140 2.75 -7.87 -15.15
N ALA A 141 3.89 -8.54 -14.99
CA ALA A 141 4.01 -9.99 -15.14
C ALA A 141 3.11 -10.78 -14.17
N LYS A 142 2.69 -10.17 -13.05
CA LYS A 142 1.83 -10.81 -12.04
C LYS A 142 0.34 -10.59 -12.29
N ALA A 143 -0.04 -9.84 -13.32
CA ALA A 143 -1.43 -9.43 -13.51
C ALA A 143 -2.41 -10.60 -13.66
N TRP A 144 -2.04 -11.63 -14.41
CA TRP A 144 -2.88 -12.82 -14.53
C TRP A 144 -3.00 -13.58 -13.20
N GLU A 145 -1.91 -13.69 -12.44
CA GLU A 145 -1.92 -14.34 -11.12
C GLU A 145 -2.78 -13.56 -10.11
N GLU A 146 -2.78 -12.23 -10.18
CA GLU A 146 -3.53 -11.35 -9.28
C GLU A 146 -5.02 -11.25 -9.63
N TRP A 147 -5.33 -11.15 -10.93
CA TRP A 147 -6.66 -10.73 -11.40
C TRP A 147 -7.33 -11.75 -12.33
N GLY A 148 -6.59 -12.73 -12.85
CA GLY A 148 -7.08 -13.71 -13.80
C GLY A 148 -8.13 -14.64 -13.20
N LYS A 149 -9.19 -14.90 -13.98
CA LYS A 149 -10.23 -15.89 -13.68
C LYS A 149 -10.94 -16.32 -14.96
N GLU A 150 -11.69 -17.42 -14.90
CA GLU A 150 -12.43 -17.93 -16.05
C GLU A 150 -13.35 -16.86 -16.67
N GLY A 151 -13.26 -16.70 -17.98
CA GLY A 151 -14.06 -15.74 -18.74
C GLY A 151 -13.56 -14.29 -18.69
N LEU A 152 -12.39 -14.04 -18.09
CA LEU A 152 -11.75 -12.73 -18.06
C LEU A 152 -10.47 -12.73 -18.90
N GLU A 153 -10.33 -11.74 -19.78
CA GLU A 153 -9.07 -11.37 -20.44
C GLU A 153 -8.43 -10.23 -19.63
N VAL A 154 -7.21 -10.43 -19.12
CA VAL A 154 -6.50 -9.42 -18.31
C VAL A 154 -5.39 -8.78 -19.15
N TYR A 155 -5.44 -7.45 -19.23
CA TYR A 155 -4.40 -6.62 -19.83
C TYR A 155 -3.69 -5.85 -18.71
N ALA A 156 -2.37 -5.72 -18.83
CA ALA A 156 -1.57 -5.02 -17.85
C ALA A 156 -0.60 -4.06 -18.52
N ASP A 157 -0.49 -2.88 -17.96
CA ASP A 157 0.48 -1.87 -18.35
C ASP A 157 1.03 -1.17 -17.11
N ALA A 158 2.01 -0.27 -17.27
CA ALA A 158 2.62 0.41 -16.15
C ALA A 158 2.87 1.89 -16.41
N VAL A 159 2.58 2.70 -15.39
CA VAL A 159 2.95 4.11 -15.31
C VAL A 159 3.39 4.43 -13.90
N SER A 160 4.55 5.07 -13.76
CA SER A 160 5.01 5.51 -12.44
C SER A 160 4.09 6.61 -11.90
N PRO A 161 3.61 6.51 -10.65
CA PRO A 161 2.84 7.57 -10.02
C PRO A 161 3.64 8.87 -9.83
N TYR A 162 4.97 8.81 -10.01
CA TYR A 162 5.89 9.94 -9.89
C TYR A 162 6.45 10.42 -11.23
N GLY A 163 6.03 9.80 -12.35
CA GLY A 163 6.58 10.02 -13.69
C GLY A 163 6.01 11.21 -14.48
N GLY A 164 5.16 12.04 -13.89
CA GLY A 164 4.43 13.10 -14.60
C GLY A 164 3.38 12.56 -15.57
N GLU A 165 2.64 13.46 -16.23
CA GLU A 165 1.49 13.09 -17.07
C GLU A 165 1.88 12.37 -18.38
N ASP A 166 3.10 12.55 -18.87
CA ASP A 166 3.52 11.98 -20.16
C ASP A 166 3.54 10.45 -20.14
N GLY A 167 3.77 9.83 -18.98
CA GLY A 167 3.69 8.38 -18.84
C GLY A 167 2.28 7.82 -19.08
N PHE A 168 1.22 8.60 -18.86
CA PHE A 168 -0.15 8.16 -19.11
C PHE A 168 -0.51 8.13 -20.59
N LYS A 169 0.18 8.95 -21.42
CA LYS A 169 -0.06 8.98 -22.88
C LYS A 169 0.47 7.74 -23.59
N ALA A 170 1.45 7.06 -22.98
CA ALA A 170 2.07 5.85 -23.52
C ALA A 170 1.35 4.56 -23.10
N LEU A 171 0.25 4.64 -22.35
CA LEU A 171 -0.50 3.46 -21.94
C LEU A 171 -1.26 2.85 -23.13
N GLY A 172 -1.09 1.55 -23.33
CA GLY A 172 -1.78 0.77 -24.37
C GLY A 172 -1.19 0.87 -25.78
N ASP A 173 -0.01 1.49 -25.94
CA ASP A 173 0.83 1.41 -27.15
C ASP A 173 1.44 0.00 -27.32
#